data_AF-A0A2W0AP98-F1
#
_entry.id   AF-A0A2W0AP98-F1
#
_cell.length_a   1.000
_cell.length_b   1.000
_cell.length_c   1.000
_cell.angle_alpha   90.00
_cell.angle_beta   90.00
_cell.angle_gamma   90.00
#
_symmetry.space_group_name_H-M   'P 1'
#
loop_
_entity.id
_entity.type
_entity.pdbx_description
1 polymer ?
#
loop_
_entity_poly.entity_id
_entity_poly.type
_entity_poly.pdbx_seq_one_letter_code
_entity_poly.pdbx_strand_id
1 'polypeptide(L)'
;MLPRDLKPEQFSGYPPAAKELVTNYLGALQKLPLSFLPNLLREAIDYDFKFPAERHALDRELANLGSLSPAQIGEWFQGFAKISVSTQLERSDWINSPAQFVEQLSAHLWTTHQLDAFRVAATEYADRLHAAVTPQPPPVPRLGITVIGQGVSSYDGTLFGKLRPHGGYFTHINPENGLRLLLDAVGGRAKAHSSAYGHWYIDGGEEAEHDAVLTTVSYGALASVRRSLLRNMQTETERPGMGPEALRTLMAEMRPADLGMSKDGDPIVDRFRLKLLTEGSGTQIYSTTFAQWAAREALRRAQPLTLLVRFAPRQRQRPMDELLSDSHPASALDFVGSLIDADMGAYYNWLNQQRLPGAEQSSFLVWFEGHSQALAIGPSMPRGTESAAIADLGKLLSWTI
;
A
#
# COMPACT_ATOMS: atom_id res chain seq x y z
N MET A 1 -16.47 7.67 -28.25
CA MET A 1 -15.13 7.95 -28.83
C MET A 1 -14.29 6.70 -28.71
N LEU A 2 -13.57 6.30 -29.75
CA LEU A 2 -12.77 5.07 -29.73
C LEU A 2 -11.29 5.38 -29.43
N PRO A 3 -10.52 4.42 -28.88
CA PRO A 3 -9.09 4.59 -28.62
C PRO A 3 -8.27 5.12 -29.81
N ARG A 4 -8.58 4.66 -31.03
CA ARG A 4 -7.90 5.11 -32.26
C ARG A 4 -8.07 6.61 -32.56
N ASP A 5 -9.07 7.24 -31.97
CA ASP A 5 -9.39 8.66 -32.18
C ASP A 5 -8.69 9.58 -31.17
N LEU A 6 -7.88 9.02 -30.26
CA LEU A 6 -7.20 9.77 -29.21
C LEU A 6 -6.27 10.85 -29.76
N LYS A 7 -6.27 12.02 -29.12
CA LYS A 7 -5.41 13.16 -29.45
C LYS A 7 -4.76 13.77 -28.19
N PRO A 8 -3.58 14.41 -28.32
CA PRO A 8 -2.87 15.01 -27.18
C PRO A 8 -3.71 16.02 -26.38
N GLU A 9 -4.57 16.81 -27.04
CA GLU A 9 -5.33 17.89 -26.41
C GLU A 9 -6.36 17.37 -25.39
N GLN A 10 -6.74 16.10 -25.51
CA GLN A 10 -7.74 15.46 -24.66
C GLN A 10 -7.20 15.15 -23.26
N PHE A 11 -5.88 15.13 -23.09
CA PHE A 11 -5.21 14.93 -21.82
C PHE A 11 -4.88 16.27 -21.13
N SER A 12 -5.51 17.37 -21.52
CA SER A 12 -5.25 18.70 -20.96
C SER A 12 -5.57 18.81 -19.47
N GLY A 13 -6.51 18.00 -18.96
CA GLY A 13 -6.85 17.92 -17.54
C GLY A 13 -5.92 17.02 -16.71
N TYR A 14 -4.98 16.32 -17.34
CA TYR A 14 -4.07 15.43 -16.61
C TYR A 14 -2.98 16.25 -15.91
N PRO A 15 -2.46 15.76 -14.77
CA PRO A 15 -1.24 16.30 -14.16
C PRO A 15 -0.07 16.36 -15.17
N PRO A 16 0.91 17.28 -14.99
CA PRO A 16 1.94 17.54 -16.00
C PRO A 16 2.72 16.30 -16.45
N ALA A 17 3.23 15.49 -15.52
CA ALA A 17 4.01 14.31 -15.89
C ALA A 17 3.14 13.18 -16.45
N ALA A 18 1.93 12.99 -15.93
CA ALA A 18 0.93 12.09 -16.49
C ALA A 18 0.56 12.45 -17.94
N LYS A 19 0.36 13.74 -18.22
CA LYS A 19 0.06 14.26 -19.56
C LYS A 19 1.23 14.00 -20.51
N GLU A 20 2.45 14.27 -20.09
CA GLU A 20 3.65 14.00 -20.87
C GLU A 20 3.76 12.49 -21.19
N LEU A 21 3.59 11.64 -20.18
CA LEU A 21 3.63 10.18 -20.32
C LEU A 21 2.65 9.67 -21.38
N VAL A 22 1.36 10.01 -21.24
CA VAL A 22 0.33 9.50 -22.19
C VAL A 22 0.49 10.09 -23.59
N THR A 23 1.02 11.31 -23.70
CA THR A 23 1.31 11.93 -25.01
C THR A 23 2.47 11.23 -25.70
N ASN A 24 3.55 10.91 -24.96
CA ASN A 24 4.71 10.21 -25.48
C ASN A 24 4.36 8.80 -26.01
N TYR A 25 3.40 8.13 -25.37
CA TYR A 25 2.95 6.80 -25.75
C TYR A 25 1.63 6.77 -26.53
N LEU A 26 1.16 7.90 -27.06
CA LEU A 26 -0.14 8.03 -27.72
C LEU A 26 -0.37 6.97 -28.81
N GLY A 27 0.64 6.72 -29.65
CA GLY A 27 0.56 5.73 -30.72
C GLY A 27 0.42 4.27 -30.24
N ALA A 28 0.88 3.96 -29.02
CA ALA A 28 0.63 2.66 -28.39
C ALA A 28 -0.79 2.60 -27.84
N LEU A 29 -1.22 3.64 -27.12
CA LEU A 29 -2.55 3.74 -26.52
C LEU A 29 -3.68 3.64 -27.56
N GLN A 30 -3.51 4.27 -28.72
CA GLN A 30 -4.48 4.23 -29.83
C GLN A 30 -4.76 2.83 -30.38
N LYS A 31 -3.87 1.86 -30.14
CA LYS A 31 -3.99 0.47 -30.61
C LYS A 31 -4.68 -0.44 -29.60
N LEU A 32 -4.90 0.02 -28.37
CA LEU A 32 -5.46 -0.79 -27.29
C LEU A 32 -7.00 -0.86 -27.38
N PRO A 33 -7.63 -1.97 -26.96
CA PRO A 33 -9.08 -2.08 -26.94
C PRO A 33 -9.68 -1.22 -25.82
N LEU A 34 -10.89 -0.72 -26.04
CA LEU A 34 -11.61 0.11 -25.07
C LEU A 34 -11.96 -0.63 -23.77
N SER A 35 -12.08 -1.97 -23.82
CA SER A 35 -12.26 -2.81 -22.64
C SER A 35 -11.03 -2.82 -21.71
N PHE A 36 -9.85 -2.41 -22.20
CA PHE A 36 -8.61 -2.38 -21.43
C PHE A 36 -8.13 -0.95 -21.13
N LEU A 37 -8.06 -0.09 -22.15
CA LEU A 37 -7.36 1.19 -22.10
C LEU A 37 -7.75 2.09 -20.90
N PRO A 38 -9.03 2.23 -20.52
CA PRO A 38 -9.39 3.05 -19.35
C PRO A 38 -8.80 2.53 -18.03
N ASN A 39 -8.56 1.23 -17.87
CA ASN A 39 -7.83 0.72 -16.69
C ASN A 39 -6.39 1.24 -16.67
N LEU A 40 -5.70 1.25 -17.82
CA LEU A 40 -4.35 1.77 -17.94
C LEU A 40 -4.32 3.30 -17.73
N LEU A 41 -5.29 4.03 -18.27
CA LEU A 41 -5.42 5.48 -18.06
C LEU A 41 -5.73 5.84 -16.60
N ARG A 42 -6.48 4.99 -15.88
CA ARG A 42 -6.70 5.15 -14.44
C ARG A 42 -5.38 5.08 -13.66
N GLU A 43 -4.43 4.26 -14.09
CA GLU A 43 -3.10 4.25 -13.50
C GLU A 43 -2.26 5.45 -13.98
N ALA A 44 -2.32 5.80 -15.27
CA ALA A 44 -1.51 6.89 -15.83
C ALA A 44 -1.91 8.27 -15.30
N ILE A 45 -3.19 8.54 -15.05
CA ILE A 45 -3.66 9.86 -14.57
C ILE A 45 -3.12 10.20 -13.17
N ASP A 46 -2.81 9.19 -12.36
CA ASP A 46 -2.23 9.34 -11.02
C ASP A 46 -0.68 9.39 -11.03
N TYR A 47 -0.01 9.43 -12.19
CA TYR A 47 1.45 9.27 -12.33
C TYR A 47 2.29 10.24 -11.48
N ASP A 48 1.92 11.52 -11.44
CA ASP A 48 2.59 12.55 -10.64
C ASP A 48 2.57 12.23 -9.13
N PHE A 49 1.66 11.36 -8.68
CA PHE A 49 1.52 10.95 -7.29
C PHE A 49 1.93 9.48 -7.03
N LYS A 50 2.48 8.80 -8.04
CA LYS A 50 3.03 7.45 -7.91
C LYS A 50 4.44 7.48 -7.32
N PHE A 51 4.76 6.48 -6.51
CA PHE A 51 6.15 6.28 -6.05
C PHE A 51 7.06 5.89 -7.22
N PRO A 52 8.39 6.06 -7.10
CA PRO A 52 9.34 5.70 -8.16
C PRO A 52 9.16 4.27 -8.69
N ALA A 53 8.93 3.28 -7.81
CA ALA A 53 8.71 1.89 -8.22
C ALA A 53 7.45 1.72 -9.09
N GLU A 54 6.35 2.40 -8.74
CA GLU A 54 5.11 2.41 -9.53
C GLU A 54 5.30 3.10 -10.89
N ARG A 55 6.02 4.24 -10.91
CA ARG A 55 6.32 4.96 -12.15
C ARG A 55 7.16 4.10 -13.10
N HIS A 56 8.24 3.52 -12.61
CA HIS A 56 9.09 2.62 -13.40
C HIS A 56 8.35 1.39 -13.92
N ALA A 57 7.42 0.83 -13.14
CA ALA A 57 6.58 -0.26 -13.61
C ALA A 57 5.70 0.18 -14.80
N LEU A 58 5.03 1.33 -14.68
CA LEU A 58 4.18 1.86 -15.74
C LEU A 58 4.98 2.28 -16.98
N ASP A 59 6.14 2.93 -16.80
CA ASP A 59 7.03 3.31 -17.90
C ASP A 59 7.47 2.08 -18.70
N ARG A 60 7.84 0.98 -18.02
CA ARG A 60 8.24 -0.27 -18.67
C ARG A 60 7.07 -0.96 -19.37
N GLU A 61 5.88 -0.94 -18.77
CA GLU A 61 4.67 -1.46 -19.42
C GLU A 61 4.38 -0.70 -20.71
N LEU A 62 4.36 0.64 -20.67
CA LEU A 62 4.14 1.48 -21.84
C LEU A 62 5.25 1.35 -22.88
N ALA A 63 6.51 1.27 -22.46
CA ALA A 63 7.65 1.02 -23.35
C ALA A 63 7.54 -0.34 -24.06
N ASN A 64 7.17 -1.40 -23.32
CA ASN A 64 6.93 -2.71 -23.89
C ASN A 64 5.79 -2.63 -24.92
N LEU A 65 4.64 -2.06 -24.56
CA LEU A 65 3.50 -1.88 -25.48
C LEU A 65 3.88 -1.08 -26.74
N GLY A 66 4.69 -0.04 -26.60
CA GLY A 66 5.19 0.77 -27.71
C GLY A 66 6.13 0.01 -28.65
N SER A 67 6.83 -1.02 -28.14
CA SER A 67 7.74 -1.86 -28.93
C SER A 67 7.05 -2.98 -29.70
N LEU A 68 5.82 -3.34 -29.32
CA LEU A 68 5.07 -4.43 -29.96
C LEU A 68 4.62 -4.06 -31.37
N SER A 69 4.80 -5.00 -32.30
CA SER A 69 4.22 -4.92 -33.64
C SER A 69 2.68 -4.99 -33.61
N PRO A 70 1.97 -4.52 -34.65
CA PRO A 70 0.51 -4.64 -34.72
C PRO A 70 -0.01 -6.07 -34.56
N ALA A 71 0.72 -7.06 -35.09
CA ALA A 71 0.36 -8.47 -34.94
C ALA A 71 0.47 -8.94 -33.47
N GLN A 72 1.56 -8.55 -32.79
CA GLN A 72 1.73 -8.86 -31.37
C GLN A 72 0.70 -8.15 -30.50
N ILE A 73 0.34 -6.90 -30.79
CA ILE A 73 -0.77 -6.21 -30.09
C ILE A 73 -2.08 -6.97 -30.29
N GLY A 74 -2.38 -7.40 -31.52
CA GLY A 74 -3.55 -8.22 -31.80
C GLY A 74 -3.58 -9.52 -30.99
N GLU A 75 -2.43 -10.18 -30.85
CA GLU A 75 -2.27 -11.39 -30.04
C GLU A 75 -2.42 -11.12 -28.54
N TRP A 76 -1.78 -10.08 -28.00
CA TRP A 76 -1.79 -9.68 -26.58
C TRP A 76 -3.18 -9.28 -26.10
N PHE A 77 -3.93 -8.60 -26.96
CA PHE A 77 -5.23 -8.04 -26.60
C PHE A 77 -6.41 -8.80 -27.20
N GLN A 78 -6.18 -10.00 -27.77
CA GLN A 78 -7.24 -10.80 -28.39
C GLN A 78 -8.40 -11.10 -27.42
N GLY A 79 -8.08 -11.44 -26.17
CA GLY A 79 -9.10 -11.69 -25.13
C GLY A 79 -9.93 -10.44 -24.84
N PHE A 80 -9.28 -9.29 -24.67
CA PHE A 80 -9.95 -8.01 -24.45
C PHE A 80 -10.77 -7.53 -25.65
N ALA A 81 -10.31 -7.79 -26.87
CA ALA A 81 -11.03 -7.41 -28.10
C ALA A 81 -12.35 -8.18 -28.28
N LYS A 82 -12.53 -9.33 -27.62
CA LYS A 82 -13.78 -10.10 -27.62
C LYS A 82 -14.78 -9.61 -26.57
N ILE A 83 -14.36 -8.75 -25.64
CA ILE A 83 -15.23 -8.19 -24.61
C ILE A 83 -16.12 -7.13 -25.26
N SER A 84 -17.43 -7.35 -25.22
CA SER A 84 -18.43 -6.38 -25.63
C SER A 84 -18.53 -5.27 -24.59
N VAL A 85 -18.52 -4.02 -25.06
CA VAL A 85 -18.66 -2.80 -24.25
C VAL A 85 -19.98 -2.14 -24.64
N SER A 86 -20.76 -1.68 -23.67
CA SER A 86 -22.05 -1.03 -23.95
C SER A 86 -21.88 0.31 -24.68
N THR A 87 -22.87 0.68 -25.51
CA THR A 87 -22.88 1.98 -26.20
C THR A 87 -22.83 3.16 -25.22
N GLN A 88 -23.36 3.00 -24.00
CA GLN A 88 -23.26 4.00 -22.95
C GLN A 88 -21.81 4.20 -22.51
N LEU A 89 -21.07 3.11 -22.27
CA LEU A 89 -19.66 3.14 -21.93
C LEU A 89 -18.81 3.75 -23.07
N GLU A 90 -19.08 3.39 -24.33
CA GLU A 90 -18.38 3.97 -25.50
C GLU A 90 -18.56 5.50 -25.63
N ARG A 91 -19.65 6.04 -25.09
CA ARG A 91 -19.99 7.47 -25.10
C ARG A 91 -19.58 8.21 -23.83
N SER A 92 -19.14 7.49 -22.80
CA SER A 92 -18.65 8.10 -21.56
C SER A 92 -17.34 8.86 -21.78
N ASP A 93 -17.02 9.76 -20.85
CA ASP A 93 -15.73 10.44 -20.81
C ASP A 93 -14.68 9.56 -20.11
N TRP A 94 -14.36 8.43 -20.74
CA TRP A 94 -13.38 7.47 -20.20
C TRP A 94 -11.94 8.00 -20.20
N ILE A 95 -11.68 9.14 -20.85
CA ILE A 95 -10.37 9.79 -20.87
C ILE A 95 -10.17 10.58 -19.57
N ASN A 96 -11.14 11.43 -19.19
CA ASN A 96 -11.01 12.26 -17.99
C ASN A 96 -11.59 11.60 -16.73
N SER A 97 -12.44 10.59 -16.88
CA SER A 97 -13.04 9.82 -15.78
C SER A 97 -12.80 8.30 -15.92
N PRO A 98 -11.54 7.84 -16.08
CA PRO A 98 -11.25 6.42 -16.31
C PRO A 98 -11.69 5.52 -15.14
N ALA A 99 -11.60 6.00 -13.90
CA ALA A 99 -12.06 5.24 -12.73
C ALA A 99 -13.57 4.92 -12.79
N GLN A 100 -14.38 5.92 -13.15
CA GLN A 100 -15.83 5.76 -13.31
C GLN A 100 -16.17 4.79 -14.44
N PHE A 101 -15.43 4.85 -15.56
CA PHE A 101 -15.58 3.88 -16.65
C PHE A 101 -15.33 2.45 -16.16
N VAL A 102 -14.24 2.21 -15.42
CA VAL A 102 -13.87 0.87 -14.93
C VAL A 102 -14.92 0.29 -14.00
N GLU A 103 -15.50 1.12 -13.13
CA GLU A 103 -16.60 0.72 -12.26
C GLU A 103 -17.84 0.31 -13.08
N GLN A 104 -18.26 1.14 -14.03
CA GLN A 104 -19.41 0.87 -14.89
C GLN A 104 -19.17 -0.33 -15.80
N LEU A 105 -17.93 -0.51 -16.30
CA LEU A 105 -17.53 -1.70 -17.05
C LEU A 105 -17.67 -2.94 -16.18
N SER A 106 -17.23 -2.91 -14.94
CA SER A 106 -17.36 -4.05 -14.01
C SER A 106 -18.83 -4.47 -13.84
N ALA A 107 -19.74 -3.50 -13.62
CA ALA A 107 -21.18 -3.77 -13.55
C ALA A 107 -21.75 -4.35 -14.87
N HIS A 108 -21.28 -3.83 -16.01
CA HIS A 108 -21.66 -4.34 -17.33
C HIS A 108 -21.20 -5.78 -17.55
N LEU A 109 -19.95 -6.11 -17.19
CA LEU A 109 -19.40 -7.46 -17.34
C LEU A 109 -20.15 -8.48 -16.47
N TRP A 110 -20.58 -8.09 -15.28
CA TRP A 110 -21.43 -8.93 -14.42
C TRP A 110 -22.78 -9.22 -15.07
N THR A 111 -23.49 -8.17 -15.51
CA THR A 111 -24.83 -8.29 -16.10
C THR A 111 -24.86 -9.02 -17.43
N THR A 112 -23.73 -9.03 -18.16
CA THR A 112 -23.58 -9.72 -19.45
C THR A 112 -22.83 -11.05 -19.34
N HIS A 113 -22.48 -11.51 -18.14
CA HIS A 113 -21.73 -12.74 -17.90
C HIS A 113 -20.35 -12.81 -18.60
N GLN A 114 -19.72 -11.65 -18.82
CA GLN A 114 -18.39 -11.54 -19.46
C GLN A 114 -17.22 -11.45 -18.45
N LEU A 115 -17.52 -11.43 -17.14
CA LEU A 115 -16.50 -11.23 -16.11
C LEU A 115 -15.40 -12.31 -16.12
N ASP A 116 -15.76 -13.58 -16.35
CA ASP A 116 -14.79 -14.66 -16.42
C ASP A 116 -13.85 -14.51 -17.62
N ALA A 117 -14.40 -14.17 -18.79
CA ALA A 117 -13.61 -13.92 -20.00
C ALA A 117 -12.65 -12.73 -19.80
N PHE A 118 -13.12 -11.67 -19.14
CA PHE A 118 -12.29 -10.52 -18.79
C PHE A 118 -11.14 -10.91 -17.84
N ARG A 119 -11.44 -11.71 -16.80
CA ARG A 119 -10.43 -12.17 -15.83
C ARG A 119 -9.37 -13.05 -16.49
N VAL A 120 -9.76 -13.93 -17.41
CA VAL A 120 -8.82 -14.75 -18.20
C VAL A 120 -7.92 -13.83 -19.04
N ALA A 121 -8.49 -12.89 -19.79
CA ALA A 121 -7.71 -11.95 -20.60
C ALA A 121 -6.74 -11.09 -19.77
N ALA A 122 -7.16 -10.64 -18.59
CA ALA A 122 -6.31 -9.88 -17.67
C ALA A 122 -5.17 -10.71 -17.09
N THR A 123 -5.41 -11.99 -16.78
CA THR A 123 -4.37 -12.90 -16.28
C THR A 123 -3.35 -13.20 -17.38
N GLU A 124 -3.81 -13.53 -18.59
CA GLU A 124 -2.92 -13.76 -19.74
C GLU A 124 -2.08 -12.52 -20.09
N TYR A 125 -2.66 -11.32 -20.01
CA TYR A 125 -1.93 -10.08 -20.20
C TYR A 125 -0.84 -9.89 -19.12
N ALA A 126 -1.19 -10.09 -17.85
CA ALA A 126 -0.26 -9.95 -16.74
C ALA A 126 0.91 -10.95 -16.87
N ASP A 127 0.63 -12.20 -17.23
CA ASP A 127 1.65 -13.23 -17.44
C ASP A 127 2.61 -12.86 -18.58
N ARG A 128 2.08 -12.37 -19.71
CA ARG A 128 2.89 -11.91 -20.85
C ARG A 128 3.74 -10.69 -20.49
N LEU A 129 3.15 -9.72 -19.78
CA LEU A 129 3.87 -8.55 -19.31
C LEU A 129 4.99 -8.93 -18.35
N HIS A 130 4.73 -9.86 -17.42
CA HIS A 130 5.74 -10.35 -16.49
C HIS A 130 6.89 -11.09 -17.19
N ALA A 131 6.57 -11.89 -18.22
CA ALA A 131 7.58 -12.56 -19.02
C ALA A 131 8.42 -11.58 -19.87
N ALA A 132 7.81 -10.51 -20.37
CA ALA A 132 8.48 -9.50 -21.20
C ALA A 132 9.27 -8.46 -20.39
N VAL A 133 8.83 -8.15 -19.17
CA VAL A 133 9.39 -7.10 -18.31
C VAL A 133 9.93 -7.73 -17.04
N THR A 134 11.22 -8.04 -17.04
CA THR A 134 11.90 -8.64 -15.88
C THR A 134 11.86 -7.69 -14.67
N PRO A 135 11.38 -8.14 -13.50
CA PRO A 135 11.46 -7.35 -12.28
C PRO A 135 12.91 -7.09 -11.89
N GLN A 136 13.22 -5.86 -11.50
CA GLN A 136 14.56 -5.51 -11.02
C GLN A 136 14.69 -5.85 -9.53
N PRO A 137 15.76 -6.57 -9.12
CA PRO A 137 16.05 -6.76 -7.71
C PRO A 137 16.41 -5.42 -7.05
N PRO A 138 16.22 -5.28 -5.74
CA PRO A 138 16.63 -4.08 -5.02
C PRO A 138 18.16 -3.95 -5.02
N PRO A 139 18.71 -2.73 -4.93
CA PRO A 139 20.16 -2.49 -4.87
C PRO A 139 20.83 -3.10 -3.62
N VAL A 140 20.07 -3.33 -2.56
CA VAL A 140 20.50 -4.03 -1.34
C VAL A 140 19.36 -4.93 -0.83
N PRO A 141 19.65 -6.01 -0.09
CA PRO A 141 18.62 -6.85 0.51
C PRO A 141 17.64 -6.05 1.37
N ARG A 142 16.35 -6.39 1.35
CA ARG A 142 15.35 -5.66 2.14
C ARG A 142 15.42 -6.04 3.61
N LEU A 143 15.07 -5.09 4.47
CA LEU A 143 14.91 -5.28 5.90
C LEU A 143 13.49 -4.87 6.34
N GLY A 144 12.70 -5.83 6.79
CA GLY A 144 11.43 -5.57 7.45
C GLY A 144 11.57 -5.67 8.97
N ILE A 145 10.96 -4.76 9.70
CA ILE A 145 10.92 -4.76 11.15
C ILE A 145 9.47 -4.51 11.59
N THR A 146 8.94 -5.35 12.46
CA THR A 146 7.63 -5.14 13.08
C THR A 146 7.76 -5.13 14.60
N VAL A 147 7.27 -4.07 15.23
CA VAL A 147 7.22 -3.90 16.69
C VAL A 147 5.77 -4.01 17.13
N ILE A 148 5.49 -4.93 18.06
CA ILE A 148 4.12 -5.24 18.52
C ILE A 148 4.00 -5.13 20.04
N GLY A 149 2.77 -4.96 20.54
CA GLY A 149 2.50 -5.08 21.97
C GLY A 149 2.79 -3.84 22.81
N GLN A 150 2.84 -2.65 22.19
CA GLN A 150 2.98 -1.38 22.89
C GLN A 150 1.98 -1.28 24.05
N GLY A 151 2.48 -1.13 25.28
CA GLY A 151 1.67 -0.96 26.49
C GLY A 151 1.06 -2.24 27.08
N VAL A 152 1.36 -3.42 26.53
CA VAL A 152 1.01 -4.70 27.18
C VAL A 152 1.96 -4.93 28.36
N SER A 153 1.45 -5.30 29.53
CA SER A 153 2.28 -5.57 30.72
C SER A 153 2.77 -7.01 30.81
N SER A 154 1.93 -7.95 30.38
CA SER A 154 2.22 -9.38 30.37
C SER A 154 1.30 -10.08 29.37
N TYR A 155 1.76 -11.20 28.82
CA TYR A 155 0.99 -12.04 27.91
C TYR A 155 1.45 -13.49 28.00
N ASP A 156 0.54 -14.39 28.40
CA ASP A 156 0.86 -15.81 28.61
C ASP A 156 0.65 -16.66 27.35
N GLY A 157 0.15 -16.06 26.27
CA GLY A 157 -0.06 -16.74 24.99
C GLY A 157 1.23 -16.92 24.18
N THR A 158 1.14 -17.73 23.13
CA THR A 158 2.26 -17.92 22.19
C THR A 158 2.28 -16.83 21.14
N LEU A 159 3.38 -16.09 21.04
CA LEU A 159 3.63 -15.14 19.96
C LEU A 159 4.44 -15.75 18.81
N PHE A 160 4.28 -15.12 17.64
CA PHE A 160 4.98 -15.40 16.40
C PHE A 160 4.72 -16.80 15.83
N GLY A 161 3.62 -17.45 16.21
CA GLY A 161 3.35 -18.86 15.88
C GLY A 161 3.47 -19.17 14.38
N LYS A 162 2.99 -18.26 13.52
CA LYS A 162 3.10 -18.39 12.04
C LYS A 162 4.49 -18.06 11.48
N LEU A 163 5.29 -17.30 12.21
CA LEU A 163 6.64 -16.89 11.80
C LEU A 163 7.73 -17.85 12.31
N ARG A 164 7.51 -18.54 13.43
CA ARG A 164 8.46 -19.51 14.03
C ARG A 164 9.06 -20.52 13.05
N PRO A 165 8.28 -21.15 12.14
CA PRO A 165 8.85 -22.09 11.17
C PRO A 165 9.86 -21.47 10.19
N HIS A 166 9.89 -20.14 10.06
CA HIS A 166 10.66 -19.44 9.05
C HIS A 166 11.96 -18.82 9.58
N GLY A 167 12.18 -18.79 10.89
CA GLY A 167 13.32 -18.09 11.49
C GLY A 167 13.75 -18.63 12.86
N GLY A 168 14.63 -17.89 13.52
CA GLY A 168 15.08 -18.15 14.88
C GLY A 168 14.27 -17.33 15.88
N TYR A 169 13.73 -18.00 16.89
CA TYR A 169 13.01 -17.38 18.01
C TYR A 169 13.97 -17.11 19.18
N PHE A 170 13.92 -15.92 19.75
CA PHE A 170 14.81 -15.47 20.83
C PHE A 170 13.99 -15.09 22.06
N THR A 171 14.39 -15.61 23.22
CA THR A 171 13.64 -15.46 24.49
C THR A 171 14.34 -14.59 25.53
N HIS A 172 15.60 -14.20 25.29
CA HIS A 172 16.45 -13.46 26.23
C HIS A 172 16.96 -12.14 25.61
N ILE A 173 16.09 -11.45 24.88
CA ILE A 173 16.38 -10.11 24.39
C ILE A 173 16.35 -9.10 25.54
N ASN A 174 17.34 -8.23 25.62
CA ASN A 174 17.27 -7.06 26.48
C ASN A 174 16.34 -6.02 25.82
N PRO A 175 15.17 -5.69 26.40
CA PRO A 175 14.22 -4.76 25.80
C PRO A 175 14.61 -3.29 25.98
N GLU A 176 15.59 -2.99 26.84
CA GLU A 176 15.99 -1.63 27.18
C GLU A 176 16.40 -0.84 25.92
N ASN A 177 15.82 0.35 25.74
CA ASN A 177 16.01 1.23 24.57
C ASN A 177 15.74 0.56 23.21
N GLY A 178 15.02 -0.56 23.18
CA GLY A 178 14.87 -1.39 21.99
C GLY A 178 14.36 -0.61 20.77
N LEU A 179 13.29 0.18 20.91
CA LEU A 179 12.75 0.97 19.80
C LEU A 179 13.76 1.99 19.26
N ARG A 180 14.52 2.66 20.15
CA ARG A 180 15.54 3.62 19.74
C ARG A 180 16.66 2.94 18.97
N LEU A 181 17.14 1.79 19.44
CA LEU A 181 18.15 0.99 18.74
C LEU A 181 17.69 0.59 17.34
N LEU A 182 16.43 0.18 17.18
CA LEU A 182 15.86 -0.16 15.87
C LEU A 182 15.76 1.07 14.96
N LEU A 183 15.26 2.20 15.46
CA LEU A 183 15.13 3.43 14.66
C LEU A 183 16.49 4.01 14.27
N ASP A 184 17.48 3.99 15.17
CA ASP A 184 18.85 4.43 14.87
C ASP A 184 19.50 3.52 13.81
N ALA A 185 19.27 2.21 13.89
CA ALA A 185 19.75 1.27 12.86
C ALA A 185 19.09 1.51 11.50
N VAL A 186 17.78 1.77 11.46
CA VAL A 186 17.04 2.10 10.23
C VAL A 186 17.52 3.44 9.65
N GLY A 187 17.72 4.46 10.48
CA GLY A 187 18.27 5.75 10.08
C GLY A 187 19.71 5.65 9.56
N GLY A 188 20.56 4.86 10.21
CA GLY A 188 21.91 4.56 9.76
C GLY A 188 21.91 3.85 8.39
N ARG A 189 21.03 2.85 8.22
CA ARG A 189 20.84 2.15 6.94
C ARG A 189 20.36 3.09 5.84
N ALA A 190 19.45 4.02 6.15
CA ALA A 190 18.95 5.00 5.19
C ALA A 190 20.02 5.97 4.70
N LYS A 191 20.95 6.37 5.58
CA LYS A 191 22.11 7.19 5.19
C LYS A 191 23.11 6.41 4.34
N ALA A 192 23.34 5.13 4.66
CA ALA A 192 24.26 4.28 3.92
C ALA A 192 23.76 3.89 2.52
N HIS A 193 22.43 3.77 2.36
CA HIS A 193 21.79 3.32 1.12
C HIS A 193 20.67 4.28 0.67
N SER A 194 21.02 5.56 0.55
CA SER A 194 20.04 6.60 0.20
C SER A 194 19.25 6.27 -1.07
N SER A 195 17.93 6.31 -0.94
CA SER A 195 16.97 6.10 -2.03
C SER A 195 15.68 6.85 -1.72
N ALA A 196 15.11 7.53 -2.72
CA ALA A 196 13.83 8.22 -2.58
C ALA A 196 12.75 7.23 -2.11
N TYR A 197 12.10 7.53 -0.97
CA TYR A 197 11.12 6.66 -0.33
C TYR A 197 11.64 5.22 -0.09
N GLY A 198 12.95 5.03 0.06
CA GLY A 198 13.58 3.73 0.26
C GLY A 198 13.49 3.21 1.70
N HIS A 199 13.25 4.09 2.68
CA HIS A 199 13.29 3.75 4.09
C HIS A 199 12.09 4.37 4.82
N TRP A 200 11.31 3.53 5.49
CA TRP A 200 10.03 3.90 6.05
C TRP A 200 9.93 3.61 7.54
N TYR A 201 9.28 4.53 8.24
CA TYR A 201 8.75 4.30 9.57
C TYR A 201 7.24 4.53 9.55
N ILE A 202 6.49 3.50 9.92
CA ILE A 202 5.03 3.55 10.04
C ILE A 202 4.68 3.34 11.51
N ASP A 203 4.00 4.31 12.11
CA ASP A 203 3.56 4.23 13.50
C ASP A 203 2.03 4.19 13.61
N GLY A 204 1.52 3.18 14.31
CA GLY A 204 0.08 3.03 14.58
C GLY A 204 -0.47 4.01 15.61
N GLY A 205 0.37 4.78 16.29
CA GLY A 205 0.02 5.72 17.35
C GLY A 205 0.84 7.01 17.22
N GLU A 206 1.45 7.46 18.31
CA GLU A 206 2.33 8.64 18.32
C GLU A 206 3.76 8.27 17.91
N GLU A 207 4.32 9.05 16.98
CA GLU A 207 5.68 8.85 16.46
C GLU A 207 6.71 8.93 17.59
N ALA A 208 7.63 7.98 17.62
CA ALA A 208 8.85 8.10 18.41
C ALA A 208 9.86 9.02 17.70
N GLU A 209 10.80 9.60 18.45
CA GLU A 209 11.89 10.38 17.88
C GLU A 209 12.75 9.51 16.95
N HIS A 210 12.94 9.96 15.71
CA HIS A 210 13.64 9.25 14.65
C HIS A 210 14.32 10.22 13.70
N ASP A 211 15.16 9.68 12.81
CA ASP A 211 15.87 10.47 11.81
C ASP A 211 14.93 10.95 10.69
N ALA A 212 14.99 12.24 10.34
CA ALA A 212 14.16 12.85 9.31
C ALA A 212 14.42 12.32 7.88
N VAL A 213 15.47 11.52 7.68
CA VAL A 213 15.72 10.81 6.40
C VAL A 213 14.65 9.75 6.10
N LEU A 214 13.90 9.30 7.10
CA LEU A 214 12.87 8.29 6.93
C LEU A 214 11.57 8.91 6.38
N THR A 215 10.93 8.18 5.46
CA THR A 215 9.55 8.51 5.09
C THR A 215 8.62 8.02 6.19
N THR A 216 7.92 8.96 6.83
CA THR A 216 7.12 8.67 8.02
C THR A 216 5.63 8.90 7.81
N VAL A 217 4.84 7.94 8.27
CA VAL A 217 3.38 8.00 8.31
C VAL A 217 2.89 7.48 9.66
N SER A 218 2.17 8.32 10.39
CA SER A 218 1.63 8.00 11.71
C SER A 218 0.13 8.20 11.81
N TYR A 219 -0.52 7.29 12.54
CA TYR A 219 -1.93 7.39 12.87
C TYR A 219 -2.25 8.58 13.80
N GLY A 220 -1.37 8.87 14.76
CA GLY A 220 -1.43 10.01 15.68
C GLY A 220 -1.26 11.33 14.94
N ALA A 221 -0.23 11.44 14.09
CA ALA A 221 0.03 12.63 13.27
C ALA A 221 -1.14 12.94 12.32
N LEU A 222 -1.89 11.93 11.87
CA LEU A 222 -3.07 12.08 11.01
C LEU A 222 -4.38 12.32 11.76
N ALA A 223 -4.38 12.53 13.08
CA ALA A 223 -5.60 12.68 13.87
C ALA A 223 -6.51 13.84 13.40
N SER A 224 -5.96 14.96 12.91
CA SER A 224 -6.77 16.05 12.33
C SER A 224 -7.41 15.65 11.00
N VAL A 225 -6.63 15.05 10.10
CA VAL A 225 -7.08 14.57 8.78
C VAL A 225 -8.18 13.53 8.93
N ARG A 226 -8.02 12.57 9.86
CA ARG A 226 -9.02 11.55 10.18
C ARG A 226 -10.33 12.16 10.68
N ARG A 227 -10.27 13.14 11.59
CA ARG A 227 -11.47 13.85 12.07
C ARG A 227 -12.19 14.61 10.96
N SER A 228 -11.44 15.30 10.09
CA SER A 228 -12.00 15.98 8.92
C SER A 228 -12.71 14.99 8.00
N LEU A 229 -12.10 13.83 7.73
CA LEU A 229 -12.70 12.80 6.89
C LEU A 229 -13.98 12.22 7.50
N LEU A 230 -13.95 11.84 8.79
CA LEU A 230 -15.12 11.28 9.47
C LEU A 230 -16.30 12.26 9.48
N ARG A 231 -16.02 13.55 9.73
CA ARG A 231 -17.05 14.62 9.66
C ARG A 231 -17.65 14.76 8.27
N ASN A 232 -16.82 14.70 7.22
CA ASN A 232 -17.30 14.74 5.84
C ASN A 232 -18.18 13.51 5.55
N MET A 233 -17.73 12.31 5.94
CA MET A 233 -18.51 11.07 5.76
C MET A 233 -19.87 11.11 6.46
N GLN A 234 -19.91 11.62 7.70
CA GLN A 234 -21.15 11.80 8.45
C GLN A 234 -22.09 12.78 7.72
N THR A 235 -21.56 13.95 7.33
CA THR A 235 -22.34 14.98 6.61
C THR A 235 -22.96 14.44 5.32
N GLU A 236 -22.23 13.63 4.58
CA GLU A 236 -22.72 13.03 3.34
C GLU A 236 -23.74 11.91 3.59
N THR A 237 -23.58 11.11 4.66
CA THR A 237 -24.50 10.02 5.00
C THR A 237 -25.85 10.55 5.49
N GLU A 238 -25.90 11.74 6.09
CA GLU A 238 -27.13 12.40 6.51
C GLU A 238 -27.96 12.99 5.34
N ARG A 239 -27.41 13.06 4.12
CA ARG A 239 -28.11 13.63 2.96
C ARG A 239 -29.13 12.63 2.37
N PRO A 240 -30.38 13.06 2.10
CA PRO A 240 -31.37 12.21 1.45
C PRO A 240 -30.90 11.68 0.09
N GLY A 241 -30.95 10.37 -0.11
CA GLY A 241 -30.55 9.71 -1.35
C GLY A 241 -29.06 9.36 -1.45
N MET A 242 -28.25 9.66 -0.43
CA MET A 242 -26.85 9.20 -0.38
C MET A 242 -26.77 7.72 0.00
N GLY A 243 -26.22 6.93 -0.91
CA GLY A 243 -25.94 5.51 -0.70
C GLY A 243 -24.44 5.21 -0.56
N PRO A 244 -24.07 3.98 -0.16
CA PRO A 244 -22.67 3.57 0.03
C PRO A 244 -21.77 3.80 -1.20
N GLU A 245 -22.28 3.55 -2.41
CA GLU A 245 -21.51 3.77 -3.65
C GLU A 245 -21.26 5.25 -3.92
N ALA A 246 -22.23 6.12 -3.65
CA ALA A 246 -22.06 7.57 -3.81
C ALA A 246 -21.00 8.10 -2.85
N LEU A 247 -21.01 7.62 -1.60
CA LEU A 247 -19.97 7.95 -0.62
C LEU A 247 -18.59 7.44 -1.05
N ARG A 248 -18.50 6.22 -1.60
CA ARG A 248 -17.24 5.66 -2.11
C ARG A 248 -16.68 6.50 -3.27
N THR A 249 -17.52 6.92 -4.22
CA THR A 249 -17.12 7.79 -5.32
C THR A 249 -16.63 9.15 -4.81
N LEU A 250 -17.37 9.76 -3.88
CA LEU A 250 -16.96 11.03 -3.28
C LEU A 250 -15.61 10.91 -2.56
N MET A 251 -15.38 9.83 -1.82
CA MET A 251 -14.09 9.57 -1.15
C MET A 251 -12.94 9.33 -2.15
N ALA A 252 -13.22 8.70 -3.29
CA ALA A 252 -12.22 8.46 -4.33
C ALA A 252 -11.79 9.77 -5.04
N GLU A 253 -12.68 10.76 -5.11
CA GLU A 253 -12.42 12.06 -5.75
C GLU A 253 -11.78 13.09 -4.80
N MET A 254 -11.69 12.80 -3.51
CA MET A 254 -11.06 13.69 -2.54
C MET A 254 -9.59 13.97 -2.89
N ARG A 255 -9.12 15.16 -2.48
CA ARG A 255 -7.73 15.59 -2.56
C ARG A 255 -7.20 15.89 -1.15
N PRO A 256 -5.87 15.85 -0.94
CA PRO A 256 -5.29 16.10 0.39
C PRO A 256 -5.74 17.44 1.00
N ALA A 257 -5.87 18.49 0.17
CA ALA A 257 -6.32 19.81 0.61
C ALA A 257 -7.78 19.82 1.12
N ASP A 258 -8.63 18.92 0.63
CA ASP A 258 -10.04 18.84 1.05
C ASP A 258 -10.16 18.31 2.50
N LEU A 259 -9.08 17.72 3.05
CA LEU A 259 -8.97 17.28 4.44
C LEU A 259 -8.03 18.16 5.30
N GLY A 260 -7.58 19.29 4.77
CA GLY A 260 -6.73 20.25 5.48
C GLY A 260 -5.23 19.92 5.49
N MET A 261 -4.75 19.05 4.60
CA MET A 261 -3.31 18.80 4.44
C MET A 261 -2.64 19.99 3.71
N SER A 262 -1.43 20.35 4.15
CA SER A 262 -0.69 21.49 3.58
C SER A 262 -0.31 21.25 2.11
N LYS A 263 -0.26 22.32 1.32
CA LYS A 263 0.25 22.27 -0.06
C LYS A 263 1.77 22.23 -0.14
N ASP A 264 2.46 22.55 0.95
CA ASP A 264 3.93 22.56 1.03
C ASP A 264 4.50 21.17 1.39
N GLY A 265 3.62 20.18 1.60
CA GLY A 265 4.01 18.80 1.87
C GLY A 265 4.53 18.06 0.64
N ASP A 266 4.96 16.83 0.85
CA ASP A 266 5.32 15.93 -0.24
C ASP A 266 4.04 15.42 -0.92
N PRO A 267 3.78 15.76 -2.20
CA PRO A 267 2.53 15.42 -2.86
C PRO A 267 2.32 13.90 -3.04
N ILE A 268 3.39 13.11 -3.13
CA ILE A 268 3.32 11.65 -3.25
C ILE A 268 2.91 11.06 -1.90
N VAL A 269 3.56 11.49 -0.82
CA VAL A 269 3.26 11.01 0.54
C VAL A 269 1.88 11.49 1.00
N ASP A 270 1.48 12.71 0.67
CA ASP A 270 0.16 13.24 1.03
C ASP A 270 -0.96 12.53 0.26
N ARG A 271 -0.76 12.23 -1.03
CA ARG A 271 -1.69 11.36 -1.78
C ARG A 271 -1.73 9.95 -1.18
N PHE A 272 -0.60 9.41 -0.74
CA PHE A 272 -0.55 8.13 -0.05
C PHE A 272 -1.35 8.14 1.26
N ARG A 273 -1.13 9.11 2.14
CA ARG A 273 -1.87 9.31 3.40
C ARG A 273 -3.38 9.42 3.18
N LEU A 274 -3.79 10.19 2.17
CA LEU A 274 -5.20 10.29 1.79
C LEU A 274 -5.76 8.91 1.41
N LYS A 275 -5.10 8.20 0.48
CA LYS A 275 -5.56 6.88 0.02
C LYS A 275 -5.59 5.83 1.13
N LEU A 276 -4.68 5.90 2.09
CA LEU A 276 -4.76 5.03 3.27
C LEU A 276 -6.10 5.17 3.97
N LEU A 277 -6.55 6.42 4.20
CA LEU A 277 -7.76 6.73 4.94
C LEU A 277 -9.05 6.55 4.12
N THR A 278 -8.99 6.74 2.80
CA THR A 278 -10.19 6.67 1.94
C THR A 278 -10.41 5.28 1.32
N GLU A 279 -9.36 4.50 1.11
CA GLU A 279 -9.46 3.17 0.47
C GLU A 279 -9.30 2.03 1.50
N GLY A 280 -8.65 2.28 2.63
CA GLY A 280 -8.44 1.30 3.68
C GLY A 280 -9.62 1.23 4.66
N SER A 281 -10.38 0.13 4.64
CA SER A 281 -11.49 -0.08 5.57
C SER A 281 -11.00 -0.05 7.03
N GLY A 282 -11.54 0.86 7.84
CA GLY A 282 -11.28 0.95 9.27
C GLY A 282 -9.97 1.67 9.65
N THR A 283 -9.14 2.09 8.69
CA THR A 283 -7.88 2.82 8.93
C THR A 283 -8.07 4.19 9.58
N GLN A 284 -9.26 4.78 9.43
CA GLN A 284 -9.68 6.02 10.04
C GLN A 284 -10.01 5.87 11.54
N ILE A 285 -10.36 4.66 11.98
CA ILE A 285 -10.89 4.36 13.33
C ILE A 285 -9.95 3.47 14.16
N TYR A 286 -9.24 2.54 13.54
CA TYR A 286 -8.41 1.55 14.26
C TYR A 286 -6.94 1.68 13.87
N SER A 287 -6.09 1.94 14.86
CA SER A 287 -4.63 2.06 14.71
C SER A 287 -3.97 0.79 14.17
N THR A 288 -4.41 -0.38 14.62
CA THR A 288 -3.88 -1.68 14.15
C THR A 288 -4.16 -1.90 12.66
N THR A 289 -5.40 -1.63 12.23
CA THR A 289 -5.79 -1.67 10.81
C THR A 289 -5.02 -0.65 9.99
N PHE A 290 -4.84 0.57 10.51
CA PHE A 290 -4.01 1.59 9.87
C PHE A 290 -2.58 1.12 9.65
N ALA A 291 -1.91 0.64 10.71
CA ALA A 291 -0.51 0.19 10.62
C ALA A 291 -0.36 -0.98 9.63
N GLN A 292 -1.25 -1.96 9.68
CA GLN A 292 -1.25 -3.10 8.76
C GLN A 292 -1.48 -2.65 7.31
N TRP A 293 -2.48 -1.80 7.06
CA TRP A 293 -2.79 -1.31 5.71
C TRP A 293 -1.68 -0.44 5.15
N ALA A 294 -1.15 0.48 5.95
CA ALA A 294 -0.04 1.34 5.59
C ALA A 294 1.21 0.54 5.23
N ALA A 295 1.55 -0.49 6.02
CA ALA A 295 2.66 -1.38 5.72
C ALA A 295 2.48 -2.13 4.39
N ARG A 296 1.28 -2.69 4.17
CA ARG A 296 0.94 -3.37 2.91
C ARG A 296 1.08 -2.42 1.71
N GLU A 297 0.51 -1.22 1.81
CA GLU A 297 0.52 -0.26 0.71
C GLU A 297 1.92 0.33 0.48
N ALA A 298 2.72 0.54 1.52
CA ALA A 298 4.12 0.93 1.36
C ALA A 298 4.92 -0.17 0.64
N LEU A 299 4.79 -1.44 1.06
CA LEU A 299 5.44 -2.57 0.40
C LEU A 299 5.01 -2.72 -1.07
N ARG A 300 3.71 -2.57 -1.35
CA ARG A 300 3.16 -2.72 -2.69
C ARG A 300 3.58 -1.58 -3.62
N ARG A 301 3.54 -0.34 -3.13
CA ARG A 301 3.66 0.87 -3.95
C ARG A 301 5.07 1.45 -3.94
N ALA A 302 5.65 1.67 -2.75
CA ALA A 302 6.99 2.23 -2.62
C ALA A 302 8.10 1.17 -2.74
N GLN A 303 7.80 -0.10 -2.42
CA GLN A 303 8.75 -1.22 -2.43
C GLN A 303 10.07 -0.94 -1.67
N PRO A 304 9.99 -0.45 -0.42
CA PRO A 304 11.14 0.10 0.28
C PRO A 304 12.26 -0.93 0.53
N LEU A 305 13.48 -0.43 0.68
CA LEU A 305 14.65 -1.18 1.15
C LEU A 305 14.56 -1.48 2.64
N THR A 306 13.90 -0.62 3.41
CA THR A 306 13.69 -0.82 4.84
C THR A 306 12.32 -0.35 5.26
N LEU A 307 11.61 -1.18 6.01
CA LEU A 307 10.30 -0.84 6.56
C LEU A 307 10.26 -1.23 8.04
N LEU A 308 10.12 -0.23 8.92
CA LEU A 308 9.78 -0.43 10.32
C LEU A 308 8.32 -0.07 10.55
N VAL A 309 7.56 -1.02 11.09
CA VAL A 309 6.14 -0.83 11.46
C VAL A 309 6.00 -1.03 12.95
N ARG A 310 5.47 -0.04 13.66
CA ARG A 310 5.14 -0.15 15.09
C ARG A 310 3.63 -0.14 15.26
N PHE A 311 3.09 -1.21 15.83
CA PHE A 311 1.67 -1.33 16.13
C PHE A 311 1.36 -0.69 17.49
N ALA A 312 0.44 0.26 17.49
CA ALA A 312 -0.09 0.87 18.69
C ALA A 312 -1.44 0.26 19.08
N PRO A 313 -1.82 0.31 20.37
CA PRO A 313 -3.10 -0.21 20.83
C PRO A 313 -4.26 0.52 20.14
N ARG A 314 -5.24 -0.23 19.65
CA ARG A 314 -6.51 0.30 19.14
C ARG A 314 -7.49 0.54 20.28
N GLN A 315 -8.43 1.43 20.02
CA GLN A 315 -9.63 1.54 20.84
C GLN A 315 -10.46 0.25 20.76
N ARG A 316 -11.26 -0.01 21.81
CA ARG A 316 -12.26 -1.09 21.78
C ARG A 316 -13.31 -0.83 20.71
N GLN A 317 -13.83 -1.92 20.13
CA GLN A 317 -14.90 -1.86 19.15
C GLN A 317 -16.16 -1.25 19.77
N ARG A 318 -16.83 -0.37 19.03
CA ARG A 318 -18.11 0.26 19.39
C ARG A 318 -19.07 0.18 18.20
N PRO A 319 -20.39 0.36 18.41
CA PRO A 319 -21.34 0.53 17.32
C PRO A 319 -20.90 1.63 16.34
N MET A 320 -21.19 1.46 15.04
CA MET A 320 -20.70 2.36 13.99
C MET A 320 -21.13 3.82 14.21
N ASP A 321 -22.37 4.05 14.65
CA ASP A 321 -22.90 5.39 14.92
C ASP A 321 -22.12 6.11 16.04
N GLU A 322 -21.59 5.36 17.01
CA GLU A 322 -20.73 5.90 18.07
C GLU A 322 -19.31 6.20 17.59
N LEU A 323 -18.83 5.52 16.54
CA LEU A 323 -17.50 5.72 15.98
C LEU A 323 -17.44 6.92 15.02
N LEU A 324 -18.57 7.28 14.42
CA LEU A 324 -18.70 8.41 13.50
C LEU A 324 -18.95 9.74 14.23
N SER A 325 -19.43 9.72 15.49
CA SER A 325 -19.72 10.91 16.27
C SER A 325 -18.50 11.44 17.05
N ASP A 326 -18.23 12.75 16.98
CA ASP A 326 -17.06 13.44 17.57
C ASP A 326 -17.19 13.62 19.11
N SER A 327 -18.13 12.93 19.75
CA SER A 327 -18.70 13.33 21.04
C SER A 327 -18.50 12.34 22.18
N HIS A 328 -17.32 11.73 22.40
CA HIS A 328 -17.10 10.88 23.58
C HIS A 328 -15.66 10.85 24.16
N PRO A 329 -15.49 10.58 25.48
CA PRO A 329 -14.22 10.58 26.19
C PRO A 329 -13.24 9.51 25.68
N ALA A 330 -11.94 9.69 25.99
CA ALA A 330 -10.85 8.81 25.59
C ALA A 330 -11.25 7.33 25.75
N SER A 331 -11.46 6.65 24.61
CA SER A 331 -11.91 5.26 24.58
C SER A 331 -10.89 4.37 25.29
N ALA A 332 -11.37 3.41 26.09
CA ALA A 332 -10.50 2.42 26.69
C ALA A 332 -9.77 1.64 25.59
N LEU A 333 -8.44 1.61 25.69
CA LEU A 333 -7.58 0.89 24.76
C LEU A 333 -7.68 -0.62 24.98
N ASP A 334 -7.61 -1.38 23.89
CA ASP A 334 -7.62 -2.84 23.89
C ASP A 334 -6.20 -3.38 23.65
N PHE A 335 -5.35 -3.34 24.66
CA PHE A 335 -3.93 -3.72 24.52
C PHE A 335 -3.74 -5.17 24.05
N VAL A 336 -4.46 -6.13 24.66
CA VAL A 336 -4.33 -7.56 24.33
C VAL A 336 -4.92 -7.86 22.96
N GLY A 337 -6.11 -7.33 22.64
CA GLY A 337 -6.68 -7.49 21.30
C GLY A 337 -5.78 -6.89 20.22
N SER A 338 -5.15 -5.76 20.51
CA SER A 338 -4.19 -5.13 19.59
C SER A 338 -2.92 -5.95 19.39
N LEU A 339 -2.42 -6.63 20.44
CA LEU A 339 -1.29 -7.54 20.33
C LEU A 339 -1.60 -8.73 19.41
N ILE A 340 -2.81 -9.29 19.52
CA ILE A 340 -3.26 -10.39 18.64
C ILE A 340 -3.34 -9.93 17.19
N ASP A 341 -3.94 -8.76 16.96
CA ASP A 341 -4.01 -8.14 15.62
C ASP A 341 -2.59 -7.89 15.07
N ALA A 342 -1.68 -7.39 15.90
CA ALA A 342 -0.31 -7.06 15.51
C ALA A 342 0.58 -8.29 15.26
N ASP A 343 0.42 -9.38 16.00
CA ASP A 343 1.12 -10.65 15.73
C ASP A 343 0.75 -11.21 14.35
N MET A 344 -0.54 -11.16 14.01
CA MET A 344 -1.02 -11.47 12.66
C MET A 344 -0.54 -10.45 11.63
N GLY A 345 -0.52 -9.16 11.98
CA GLY A 345 0.01 -8.07 11.16
C GLY A 345 1.49 -8.28 10.80
N ALA A 346 2.32 -8.71 11.75
CA ALA A 346 3.72 -9.05 11.52
C ALA A 346 3.87 -10.18 10.49
N TYR A 347 3.04 -11.22 10.60
CA TYR A 347 3.02 -12.30 9.61
C TYR A 347 2.64 -11.79 8.21
N TYR A 348 1.63 -10.92 8.09
CA TYR A 348 1.25 -10.33 6.81
C TYR A 348 2.33 -9.39 6.25
N ASN A 349 3.02 -8.62 7.09
CA ASN A 349 4.14 -7.78 6.66
C ASN A 349 5.25 -8.62 6.05
N TRP A 350 5.62 -9.73 6.70
CA TRP A 350 6.58 -10.69 6.16
C TRP A 350 6.10 -11.26 4.83
N LEU A 351 4.87 -11.78 4.74
CA LEU A 351 4.32 -12.33 3.48
C LEU A 351 4.33 -11.30 2.34
N ASN A 352 3.97 -10.05 2.61
CA ASN A 352 3.99 -9.00 1.59
C ASN A 352 5.42 -8.66 1.14
N GLN A 353 6.39 -8.64 2.05
CA GLN A 353 7.80 -8.49 1.70
C GLN A 353 8.29 -9.65 0.83
N GLN A 354 7.86 -10.89 1.11
CA GLN A 354 8.23 -12.08 0.34
C GLN A 354 7.68 -12.09 -1.10
N ARG A 355 6.72 -11.22 -1.43
CA ARG A 355 6.19 -11.07 -2.79
C ARG A 355 7.02 -10.13 -3.66
N LEU A 356 7.98 -9.42 -3.09
CA LEU A 356 8.82 -8.47 -3.81
C LEU A 356 10.04 -9.17 -4.45
N PRO A 357 10.55 -8.68 -5.60
CA PRO A 357 11.77 -9.21 -6.21
C PRO A 357 12.95 -9.16 -5.24
N GLY A 358 13.78 -10.20 -5.14
CA GLY A 358 14.90 -10.26 -4.19
C GLY A 358 14.51 -10.67 -2.76
N ALA A 359 13.30 -11.20 -2.56
CA ALA A 359 12.80 -11.67 -1.27
C ALA A 359 13.70 -12.73 -0.62
N GLU A 360 14.36 -13.56 -1.43
CA GLU A 360 15.23 -14.66 -0.98
C GLU A 360 16.47 -14.19 -0.21
N GLN A 361 16.92 -12.96 -0.44
CA GLN A 361 18.01 -12.33 0.31
C GLN A 361 17.50 -11.46 1.47
N SER A 362 16.19 -11.25 1.58
CA SER A 362 15.63 -10.27 2.50
C SER A 362 15.54 -10.79 3.93
N SER A 363 15.64 -9.86 4.87
CA SER A 363 15.60 -10.11 6.31
C SER A 363 14.35 -9.52 6.94
N PHE A 364 13.88 -10.13 8.02
CA PHE A 364 12.69 -9.71 8.76
C PHE A 364 12.88 -9.93 10.27
N LEU A 365 12.56 -8.92 11.06
CA LEU A 365 12.59 -8.95 12.52
C LEU A 365 11.21 -8.62 13.08
N VAL A 366 10.74 -9.38 14.06
CA VAL A 366 9.59 -9.00 14.89
C VAL A 366 9.99 -9.00 16.36
N TRP A 367 9.55 -7.99 17.10
CA TRP A 367 9.84 -7.83 18.53
C TRP A 367 8.58 -7.52 19.33
N PHE A 368 8.42 -8.19 20.47
CA PHE A 368 7.40 -7.86 21.46
C PHE A 368 7.91 -6.70 22.33
N GLU A 369 7.41 -5.50 22.04
CA GLU A 369 7.87 -4.24 22.61
C GLU A 369 7.91 -4.28 24.14
N GLY A 370 9.05 -3.88 24.72
CA GLY A 370 9.27 -3.90 26.16
C GLY A 370 9.56 -5.29 26.76
N HIS A 371 9.59 -6.35 25.95
CA HIS A 371 9.76 -7.73 26.42
C HIS A 371 10.97 -8.43 25.77
N SER A 372 11.37 -9.55 26.35
CA SER A 372 12.54 -10.32 25.94
C SER A 372 12.34 -11.24 24.74
N GLN A 373 11.20 -11.12 24.05
CA GLN A 373 10.82 -12.01 22.96
C GLN A 373 10.95 -11.32 21.59
N ALA A 374 11.73 -11.93 20.70
CA ALA A 374 11.84 -11.52 19.31
C ALA A 374 11.95 -12.73 18.39
N LEU A 375 11.73 -12.53 17.10
CA LEU A 375 11.99 -13.53 16.07
C LEU A 375 12.64 -12.88 14.87
N ALA A 376 13.70 -13.51 14.36
CA ALA A 376 14.43 -13.05 13.18
C ALA A 376 14.41 -14.10 12.07
N ILE A 377 14.16 -13.64 10.84
CA ILE A 377 14.16 -14.41 9.59
C ILE A 377 15.18 -13.76 8.68
N GLY A 378 16.01 -14.56 8.03
CA GLY A 378 16.98 -14.07 7.05
C GLY A 378 17.82 -15.22 6.51
N PRO A 379 18.66 -14.96 5.49
CA PRO A 379 19.51 -16.00 4.89
C PRO A 379 20.47 -16.66 5.88
N SER A 380 20.92 -15.92 6.90
CA SER A 380 21.82 -16.39 7.97
C SER A 380 21.08 -17.05 9.14
N MET A 381 19.75 -17.02 9.18
CA MET A 381 18.98 -17.45 10.34
C MET A 381 18.55 -18.92 10.26
N PRO A 382 18.84 -19.75 11.28
CA PRO A 382 18.37 -21.12 11.33
C PRO A 382 16.85 -21.17 11.53
N ARG A 383 16.15 -21.85 10.61
CA ARG A 383 14.68 -21.93 10.60
C ARG A 383 14.14 -22.87 11.66
N GLY A 384 13.04 -22.49 12.32
CA GLY A 384 12.35 -23.34 13.27
C GLY A 384 13.15 -23.62 14.55
N THR A 385 14.07 -22.71 14.90
CA THR A 385 14.93 -22.86 16.07
C THR A 385 14.59 -21.87 17.17
N GLU A 386 15.01 -22.19 18.39
CA GLU A 386 14.92 -21.30 19.54
C GLU A 386 16.32 -21.07 20.11
N SER A 387 16.59 -19.84 20.53
CA SER A 387 17.86 -19.41 21.11
C SER A 387 17.62 -18.66 22.42
N ALA A 388 18.32 -19.11 23.46
CA ALA A 388 18.43 -18.41 24.74
C ALA A 388 19.66 -17.49 24.81
N ALA A 389 20.30 -17.20 23.66
CA ALA A 389 21.43 -16.29 23.62
C ALA A 389 21.01 -14.88 24.07
N ILE A 390 21.79 -14.29 24.96
CA ILE A 390 21.56 -12.93 25.45
C ILE A 390 22.03 -11.92 24.39
N ALA A 391 21.13 -11.03 23.99
CA ALA A 391 21.37 -9.98 23.01
C ALA A 391 20.43 -8.80 23.23
N ASP A 392 20.81 -7.61 22.77
CA ASP A 392 19.85 -6.53 22.51
C ASP A 392 19.36 -6.59 21.05
N LEU A 393 18.46 -5.68 20.69
CA LEU A 393 17.92 -5.62 19.32
C LEU A 393 18.96 -5.18 18.28
N GLY A 394 19.96 -4.38 18.65
CA GLY A 394 21.04 -3.99 17.73
C GLY A 394 21.91 -5.18 17.34
N LYS A 395 22.28 -6.01 18.33
CA LYS A 395 23.02 -7.24 18.13
C LYS A 395 22.20 -8.26 17.34
N LEU A 396 20.92 -8.43 17.66
CA LEU A 396 20.04 -9.32 16.89
C LEU A 396 19.93 -8.88 15.42
N LEU A 397 19.79 -7.57 15.15
CA LEU A 397 19.82 -7.04 13.79
C LEU A 397 21.13 -7.38 13.09
N SER A 398 22.27 -7.19 13.74
CA SER A 398 23.60 -7.49 13.16
C SER A 398 23.80 -8.95 12.78
N TRP A 399 23.08 -9.89 13.40
CA TRP A 399 23.10 -11.30 13.01
C TRP A 399 22.22 -11.59 11.79
N THR A 400 21.21 -10.74 11.56
CA THR A 400 20.14 -10.97 10.57
C THR A 400 20.45 -10.32 9.22
N ILE A 401 21.22 -9.23 9.19
CA ILE A 401 21.50 -8.42 7.98
C ILE A 401 22.85 -8.67 7.34
#